data_AF-A0A353XZQ8-F1
#
_entry.id   AF-A0A353XZQ8-F1
#
_cell.length_a   1.000
_cell.length_b   1.000
_cell.length_c   1.000
_cell.angle_alpha   90.00
_cell.angle_beta   90.00
_cell.angle_gamma   90.00
#
_symmetry.space_group_name_H-M   'P 1'
#
loop_
_entity.id
_entity.type
_entity.pdbx_description
1 polymer ?
#
loop_
_entity_poly.entity_id
_entity_poly.type
_entity_poly.pdbx_seq_one_letter_code
_entity_poly.pdbx_strand_id
1 'polypeptide(L)'
;MKSDHLKTCSILFGASLLFAPATTMSADAIQTTGVPGSPSATTTIEGNQLPPMPDEKFGGKIERNVQQSKPYWPPRVVPPKG
;
A
#
# COMPACT_ATOMS: atom_id res chain seq x y z
N MET A 1 -30.43 -48.04 -41.88
CA MET A 1 -30.74 -46.84 -41.04
C MET A 1 -29.44 -46.12 -40.76
N LYS A 2 -29.53 -44.79 -40.69
CA LYS A 2 -28.56 -43.79 -41.14
C LYS A 2 -27.15 -43.91 -40.54
N SER A 3 -26.18 -43.79 -41.43
CA SER A 3 -24.77 -43.55 -41.22
C SER A 3 -24.47 -42.12 -40.76
N ASP A 4 -23.42 -42.01 -39.95
CA ASP A 4 -22.50 -40.89 -39.76
C ASP A 4 -23.06 -39.58 -39.19
N HIS A 5 -22.90 -39.44 -37.86
CA HIS A 5 -22.96 -38.16 -37.15
C HIS A 5 -21.76 -37.29 -37.54
N LEU A 6 -21.98 -36.61 -38.65
CA LEU A 6 -21.20 -35.52 -39.21
C LEU A 6 -21.06 -34.38 -38.18
N LYS A 7 -19.85 -34.31 -37.62
CA LYS A 7 -19.00 -33.11 -37.45
C LYS A 7 -19.75 -31.77 -37.26
N THR A 8 -19.58 -31.25 -36.04
CA THR A 8 -19.15 -29.87 -35.77
C THR A 8 -19.86 -28.77 -36.57
N CYS A 9 -20.87 -28.16 -35.96
CA CYS A 9 -21.35 -26.85 -36.38
C CYS A 9 -21.45 -25.92 -35.17
N SER A 10 -20.59 -24.91 -35.22
CA SER A 10 -20.44 -23.69 -34.42
C SER A 10 -21.62 -23.21 -33.58
N ILE A 11 -21.32 -22.85 -32.33
CA ILE A 11 -21.89 -21.64 -31.73
C ILE A 11 -20.72 -20.82 -31.14
N LEU A 12 -20.41 -19.73 -31.85
CA LEU A 12 -19.53 -18.65 -31.40
C LEU A 12 -20.34 -17.72 -30.50
N PHE A 13 -19.91 -17.43 -29.28
CA PHE A 13 -20.24 -16.18 -28.59
C PHE A 13 -19.03 -15.73 -27.75
N GLY A 14 -18.51 -14.55 -28.10
CA GLY A 14 -17.18 -14.10 -27.76
C GLY A 14 -16.96 -13.76 -26.29
N ALA A 15 -15.80 -14.15 -25.78
CA ALA A 15 -15.19 -13.54 -24.61
C ALA A 15 -14.21 -12.48 -25.10
N SER A 16 -14.70 -11.25 -25.27
CA SER A 16 -13.85 -10.08 -25.49
C SER A 16 -13.13 -9.78 -24.18
N LEU A 17 -11.90 -10.29 -24.05
CA LEU A 17 -11.02 -9.99 -22.92
C LEU A 17 -10.48 -8.57 -23.11
N LEU A 18 -11.25 -7.59 -22.64
CA LEU A 18 -10.83 -6.19 -22.57
C LEU A 18 -9.63 -6.09 -21.64
N PHE A 19 -8.44 -6.00 -22.22
CA PHE A 19 -7.20 -5.66 -21.53
C PHE A 19 -7.28 -4.19 -21.11
N ALA A 20 -7.72 -3.94 -19.88
CA ALA A 20 -7.73 -2.60 -19.30
C ALA A 20 -6.29 -2.10 -19.11
N PRO A 21 -5.93 -0.88 -19.57
CA PRO A 21 -4.63 -0.31 -19.27
C PRO A 21 -4.54 -0.04 -17.76
N ALA A 22 -3.64 -0.72 -17.08
CA ALA A 22 -3.30 -0.42 -15.69
C ALA A 22 -2.65 0.97 -15.63
N THR A 23 -3.42 1.99 -15.28
CA THR A 23 -2.88 3.31 -14.95
C THR A 23 -2.11 3.19 -13.63
N THR A 24 -0.80 3.01 -13.72
CA THR A 24 0.09 3.09 -12.56
C THR A 24 0.11 4.54 -12.08
N MET A 25 -0.66 4.85 -11.04
CA MET A 25 -0.53 6.12 -10.33
C MET A 25 0.89 6.17 -9.75
N SER A 26 1.70 7.11 -10.23
CA SER A 26 3.01 7.41 -9.66
C SER A 26 2.76 7.97 -8.26
N ALA A 27 3.04 7.18 -7.22
CA ALA A 27 3.01 7.67 -5.85
C ALA A 27 4.23 8.57 -5.64
N ASP A 28 4.00 9.85 -5.35
CA ASP A 28 5.06 10.72 -4.84
C ASP A 28 5.66 10.07 -3.59
N ALA A 29 6.97 9.81 -3.63
CA ALA A 29 7.66 9.13 -2.55
C ALA A 29 7.66 10.03 -1.31
N ILE A 30 6.87 9.66 -0.30
CA ILE A 30 6.85 10.33 1.01
C ILE A 30 8.27 10.33 1.57
N GLN A 31 8.85 11.51 1.79
CA GLN A 31 10.18 11.63 2.36
C GLN A 31 10.11 11.29 3.86
N THR A 32 10.85 10.28 4.28
CA THR A 32 11.00 9.91 5.69
C THR A 32 12.48 9.85 6.05
N THR A 33 12.82 10.21 7.28
CA THR A 33 14.19 10.10 7.79
C THR A 33 14.23 9.43 9.16
N GLY A 34 15.37 8.82 9.50
CA GLY A 34 15.54 8.06 10.74
C GLY A 34 14.96 6.65 10.67
N VAL A 35 15.05 5.93 11.79
CA VAL A 35 14.49 4.58 11.92
C VAL A 35 13.02 4.69 12.34
N PRO A 36 12.06 4.06 11.63
CA PRO A 36 10.65 4.08 12.02
C PRO A 36 10.44 3.61 13.47
N GLY A 37 9.62 4.34 14.23
CA GLY A 37 9.40 4.08 15.65
C GLY A 37 10.51 4.56 16.58
N SER A 38 11.56 5.23 16.07
CA SER A 38 12.60 5.86 16.90
C SER A 38 12.30 7.33 17.20
N PRO A 39 12.87 7.92 18.27
CA PRO A 39 12.70 9.34 18.57
C PRO A 39 13.21 10.29 17.47
N SER A 40 14.11 9.81 16.62
CA SER A 40 14.67 10.57 15.50
C SER A 40 13.88 10.42 14.20
N ALA A 41 12.82 9.61 14.17
CA ALA A 41 12.00 9.41 12.98
C ALA A 41 11.29 10.71 12.57
N THR A 42 11.30 11.02 11.28
CA THR A 42 10.53 12.13 10.71
C THR A 42 9.72 11.70 9.49
N THR A 43 8.62 12.40 9.25
CA THR A 43 7.80 12.30 8.05
C THR A 43 7.63 13.68 7.43
N THR A 44 7.76 13.76 6.12
CA THR A 44 7.59 15.00 5.38
C THR A 44 6.16 15.10 4.85
N ILE A 45 5.55 16.27 5.05
CA ILE A 45 4.27 16.63 4.45
C ILE A 45 4.34 18.03 3.84
N GLU A 46 3.50 18.30 2.84
CA GLU A 46 3.35 19.64 2.30
C GLU A 46 2.73 20.59 3.32
N GLY A 47 3.16 21.85 3.34
CA GLY A 47 2.68 22.85 4.30
C GLY A 47 1.26 23.38 4.04
N ASN A 48 0.60 22.90 2.97
CA ASN A 48 -0.76 23.29 2.57
C ASN A 48 -1.85 22.36 3.13
N GLN A 49 -1.47 21.37 3.94
CA GLN A 49 -2.36 20.39 4.56
C GLN A 49 -2.09 20.30 6.06
N LEU A 50 -3.12 19.91 6.81
CA LEU A 50 -2.96 19.63 8.23
C LEU A 50 -2.08 18.39 8.41
N PRO A 51 -1.32 18.30 9.53
CA PRO A 51 -0.59 17.10 9.85
C PRO A 51 -1.53 15.89 9.90
N PRO A 52 -1.04 14.71 9.48
CA PRO A 52 -1.83 13.49 9.55
C PRO A 52 -2.25 13.23 11.00
N MET A 53 -3.37 12.54 11.15
CA MET A 53 -3.81 12.12 12.47
C MET A 53 -2.74 11.24 13.13
N PRO A 54 -2.61 11.32 14.47
CA PRO A 54 -1.71 10.44 15.21
C PRO A 54 -2.03 8.96 14.96
N ASP A 55 -1.03 8.11 15.18
CA ASP A 55 -1.19 6.66 15.06
C ASP A 55 -2.31 6.16 16.01
N GLU A 56 -3.30 5.47 15.47
CA GLU A 56 -4.42 4.92 16.26
C GLU A 56 -3.95 3.86 17.27
N LYS A 57 -2.83 3.19 16.96
CA LYS A 57 -2.27 2.10 17.76
C LYS A 57 -0.79 2.33 17.97
N PHE A 58 -0.32 1.93 19.14
CA PHE A 58 1.11 1.92 19.44
C PHE A 58 1.85 0.92 18.53
N GLY A 59 2.86 1.39 17.80
CA GLY A 59 3.64 0.56 16.87
C GLY A 59 4.73 -0.30 17.53
N GLY A 60 4.87 -0.22 18.84
CA GLY A 60 5.83 -1.00 19.63
C GLY A 60 5.21 -2.24 20.25
N LYS A 61 5.90 -2.81 21.25
CA LYS A 61 5.42 -3.96 22.02
C LYS A 61 5.69 -3.73 23.49
N ILE A 62 4.66 -3.84 24.31
CA ILE A 62 4.79 -3.75 25.77
C ILE A 62 4.79 -5.17 26.33
N GLU A 63 5.84 -5.52 27.05
CA GLU A 63 6.02 -6.79 27.73
C GLU A 63 6.28 -6.58 29.21
N ARG A 64 6.26 -7.66 30.00
CA ARG A 64 6.53 -7.60 31.45
C ARG A 64 7.91 -7.02 31.77
N ASN A 65 8.92 -7.34 30.95
CA ASN A 65 10.28 -6.85 31.13
C ASN A 65 10.66 -5.88 30.01
N VAL A 66 11.44 -4.85 30.36
CA VAL A 66 11.91 -3.83 29.40
C VAL A 66 12.75 -4.45 28.27
N GLN A 67 13.60 -5.42 28.60
CA GLN A 67 14.48 -6.10 27.64
C GLN A 67 13.71 -6.88 26.55
N GLN A 68 12.45 -7.23 26.82
CA GLN A 68 11.58 -7.95 25.90
C GLN A 68 10.61 -7.00 25.17
N SER A 69 10.54 -5.74 25.62
CA SER A 69 9.66 -4.72 25.06
C SER A 69 10.32 -4.03 23.86
N LYS A 70 9.50 -3.52 22.94
CA LYS A 70 9.94 -2.67 21.84
C LYS A 70 9.36 -1.26 22.03
N PRO A 71 10.18 -0.24 22.26
CA PRO A 71 9.71 1.14 22.32
C PRO A 71 9.23 1.60 20.94
N TYR A 72 8.36 2.61 20.92
CA TYR A 72 7.89 3.21 19.69
C TYR A 72 7.61 4.70 19.90
N TRP A 73 8.07 5.50 18.95
CA TRP A 73 7.81 6.93 18.83
C TRP A 73 7.14 7.22 17.49
N PRO A 74 6.03 7.98 17.46
CA PRO A 74 5.47 8.47 16.22
C PRO A 74 6.48 9.42 15.55
N PRO A 75 6.55 9.45 14.20
CA PRO A 75 7.47 10.31 13.49
C PRO A 75 7.11 11.79 13.67
N ARG A 76 8.12 12.65 13.75
CA ARG A 76 7.91 14.10 13.77
C ARG A 76 7.64 14.61 12.36
N VAL A 77 6.65 15.49 12.22
CA VAL A 77 6.34 16.14 10.96
C VAL A 77 7.37 17.24 10.67
N VAL A 78 7.93 17.23 9.46
CA VAL A 78 8.86 18.25 8.98
C VAL A 78 8.49 18.72 7.57
N PRO A 79 8.85 19.94 7.16
CA PRO A 79 8.66 20.38 5.78
C PRO A 79 9.50 19.58 4.77
N PRO A 80 9.18 19.65 3.47
CA PRO A 80 10.03 19.12 2.41
C PRO A 80 11.40 19.77 2.40
N LYS A 81 12.40 19.02 1.94
CA LYS A 81 13.71 19.60 1.62
C LYS A 81 13.54 20.53 0.41
N GLY A 82 14.24 21.66 0.45
CA GLY A 82 14.22 22.67 -0.62
C GLY A 82 14.80 22.18 -1.94
#